data_AF-A0AA87NWC0-F1
#
_entry.id   AF-A0AA87NWC0-F1
#
_cell.length_a   1.000
_cell.length_b   1.000
_cell.length_c   1.000
_cell.angle_alpha   90.00
_cell.angle_beta   90.00
_cell.angle_gamma   90.00
#
_symmetry.space_group_name_H-M   'P 1'
#
loop_
_entity.id
_entity.type
_entity.pdbx_description
1 polymer ?
#
loop_
_entity_poly.entity_id
_entity_poly.type
_entity_poly.pdbx_seq_one_letter_code
_entity_poly.pdbx_strand_id
1 'polypeptide(L)'
;MSSIKNIFHIIKYTQDELQEIFKGNYSDRYANAIKGIPVYKITDNTLLPGEVFRKYPENENICYADFREYLVGKEKIEKEIFVSNLGRIKIGNNVVKQYHIDYGYLKVNIINKYFYNVYRIVAETWCECPVKRTTPDWSVHHINNNGFDNRPDNLIWVNNKEHSYIEKYNKKKMIDILKEKKNFLLNKGINIYSEQIIKDALEDYYLLSGKKVDKLLVEYLKKYNFNREDFPNIIINTEWKSS
;
A
#
# COMPACT_ATOMS: atom_id res chain seq x y z
N MET A 1 10.25 -37.06 3.66
CA MET A 1 9.88 -35.64 3.77
C MET A 1 11.11 -34.80 3.47
N SER A 2 11.14 -34.12 2.33
CA SER A 2 12.23 -33.17 2.04
C SER A 2 12.09 -32.00 3.02
N SER A 3 13.04 -31.81 3.92
CA SER A 3 13.07 -30.58 4.72
C SER A 3 13.24 -29.41 3.76
N ILE A 4 12.32 -28.45 3.83
CA ILE A 4 12.49 -27.18 3.11
C ILE A 4 13.76 -26.55 3.69
N LYS A 5 14.82 -26.45 2.88
CA LYS A 5 16.05 -25.77 3.28
C LYS A 5 15.81 -24.26 3.21
N ASN A 6 15.43 -23.68 4.32
CA ASN A 6 15.35 -22.23 4.45
C ASN A 6 16.77 -21.66 4.62
N ILE A 7 17.07 -20.58 3.90
CA ILE A 7 18.28 -19.77 4.07
C ILE A 7 17.84 -18.43 4.64
N PHE A 8 18.45 -18.01 5.74
CA PHE A 8 18.11 -16.77 6.43
C PHE A 8 19.28 -15.79 6.37
N HIS A 9 18.94 -14.51 6.24
CA HIS A 9 19.86 -13.40 6.44
C HIS A 9 19.18 -12.40 7.38
N ILE A 10 19.82 -12.11 8.51
CA ILE A 10 19.33 -11.16 9.50
C ILE A 10 20.23 -9.94 9.44
N ILE A 11 19.64 -8.79 9.11
CA ILE A 11 20.32 -7.50 9.20
C ILE A 11 19.88 -6.85 10.51
N LYS A 12 20.84 -6.43 11.33
CA LYS A 12 20.58 -5.62 12.52
C LYS A 12 20.93 -4.18 12.18
N TYR A 13 20.04 -3.27 12.56
CA TYR A 13 20.27 -1.85 12.41
C TYR A 13 20.34 -1.20 13.80
N THR A 14 21.27 -0.28 13.97
CA THR A 14 21.20 0.73 15.00
C THR A 14 20.05 1.70 14.71
N GLN A 15 19.63 2.41 15.75
CA GLN A 15 18.59 3.42 15.64
C GLN A 15 18.95 4.55 14.66
N ASP A 16 20.23 4.94 14.63
CA ASP A 16 20.74 6.00 13.74
C ASP A 16 20.83 5.53 12.28
N GLU A 17 21.27 4.29 12.03
CA GLU A 17 21.27 3.71 10.67
C GLU A 17 19.86 3.67 10.08
N LEU A 18 18.88 3.24 10.88
CA LEU A 18 17.48 3.28 10.46
C LEU A 18 17.02 4.70 10.16
N GLN A 19 17.38 5.69 10.98
CA GLN A 19 17.04 7.08 10.72
C GLN A 19 17.57 7.58 9.37
N GLU A 20 18.83 7.28 9.03
CA GLU A 20 19.39 7.69 7.75
C GLU A 20 18.65 7.03 6.57
N ILE A 21 18.26 5.76 6.71
CA ILE A 21 17.47 5.07 5.69
C ILE A 21 16.08 5.72 5.55
N PHE A 22 15.42 6.03 6.67
CA PHE A 22 14.08 6.65 6.69
C PHE A 22 14.07 8.09 6.16
N LYS A 23 15.20 8.81 6.15
CA LYS A 23 15.30 10.16 5.56
C LYS A 23 15.17 10.14 4.03
N GLY A 24 15.36 8.97 3.41
CA GLY A 24 15.28 8.76 1.98
C GLY A 24 13.86 8.46 1.48
N ASN A 25 13.43 9.26 0.50
CA ASN A 25 12.28 9.07 -0.39
C ASN A 25 10.86 9.19 0.22
N TYR A 26 10.04 10.00 -0.45
CA TYR A 26 8.62 10.15 -0.17
C TYR A 26 7.81 9.33 -1.17
N SER A 27 6.77 8.66 -0.67
CA SER A 27 5.65 8.02 -1.37
C SER A 27 5.71 8.11 -2.91
N ASP A 28 6.51 7.23 -3.51
CA ASP A 28 6.62 7.06 -4.96
C ASP A 28 5.95 5.75 -5.36
N ARG A 29 4.81 5.86 -6.03
CA ARG A 29 4.05 4.71 -6.54
C ARG A 29 4.81 3.87 -7.56
N TYR A 30 5.86 4.40 -8.18
CA TYR A 30 6.66 3.71 -9.18
C TYR A 30 7.88 2.98 -8.59
N ALA A 31 8.14 3.13 -7.28
CA ALA A 31 9.22 2.39 -6.61
C ALA A 31 9.04 0.86 -6.70
N ASN A 32 7.79 0.40 -6.79
CA ASN A 32 7.43 -0.98 -7.06
C ASN A 32 6.59 -1.07 -8.34
N ALA A 33 7.27 -1.04 -9.48
CA ALA A 33 6.66 -1.08 -10.81
C ALA A 33 7.32 -2.10 -11.72
N ILE A 34 6.52 -2.70 -12.61
CA ILE A 34 6.99 -3.60 -13.68
C ILE A 34 6.68 -2.94 -15.00
N LYS A 35 7.71 -2.74 -15.84
CA LYS A 35 7.58 -2.07 -17.16
C LYS A 35 6.85 -0.71 -17.06
N GLY A 36 7.13 0.05 -16.00
CA GLY A 36 6.52 1.38 -15.76
C GLY A 36 5.09 1.35 -15.21
N ILE A 37 4.54 0.18 -14.89
CA ILE A 37 3.21 0.04 -14.29
C ILE A 37 3.35 -0.30 -12.81
N PRO A 38 2.81 0.51 -11.88
CA PRO A 38 2.79 0.16 -10.46
C PRO A 38 2.15 -1.21 -10.22
N VAL A 39 2.83 -2.07 -9.44
CA VAL A 39 2.43 -3.47 -9.28
C VAL A 39 1.01 -3.62 -8.75
N TYR A 40 0.57 -2.74 -7.85
CA TYR A 40 -0.78 -2.79 -7.27
C TYR A 40 -1.91 -2.53 -8.28
N LYS A 41 -1.60 -1.98 -9.46
CA LYS A 41 -2.55 -1.78 -10.57
C LYS A 41 -2.68 -3.01 -11.47
N ILE A 42 -1.78 -3.99 -11.34
CA ILE A 42 -1.73 -5.18 -12.20
C ILE A 42 -2.57 -6.30 -11.57
N THR A 43 -3.83 -6.42 -12.02
CA THR A 43 -4.80 -7.39 -11.48
C THR A 43 -4.97 -8.65 -12.31
N ASP A 44 -4.24 -8.80 -13.42
CA ASP A 44 -4.27 -10.05 -14.16
C ASP A 44 -3.48 -11.14 -13.40
N ASN A 45 -3.87 -12.40 -13.62
CA ASN A 45 -3.33 -13.53 -12.86
C ASN A 45 -1.92 -13.97 -13.32
N THR A 46 -1.37 -13.36 -14.38
CA THR A 46 -0.04 -13.71 -14.91
C THR A 46 1.02 -13.43 -13.86
N LEU A 47 1.97 -14.34 -13.72
CA LEU A 47 3.09 -14.19 -12.80
C LEU A 47 4.02 -13.08 -13.30
N LEU A 48 4.36 -12.13 -12.42
CA LEU A 48 5.32 -11.08 -12.75
C LEU A 48 6.76 -11.61 -12.63
N PRO A 49 7.75 -10.98 -13.29
CA PRO A 49 9.14 -11.38 -13.18
C PRO A 49 9.61 -11.41 -11.72
N GLY A 50 10.14 -12.55 -11.27
CA GLY A 50 10.62 -12.73 -9.89
C GLY A 50 9.53 -12.82 -8.83
N GLU A 51 8.26 -12.88 -9.23
CA GLU A 51 7.15 -12.98 -8.30
C GLU A 51 6.97 -14.40 -7.78
N VAL A 52 6.74 -14.50 -6.47
CA VAL A 52 6.41 -15.73 -5.78
C VAL A 52 5.27 -15.44 -4.84
N PHE A 53 4.26 -16.32 -4.82
CA PHE A 53 3.15 -16.27 -3.88
C PHE A 53 3.37 -17.26 -2.73
N ARG A 54 3.05 -16.84 -1.51
CA ARG A 54 2.93 -17.71 -0.33
C ARG A 54 1.51 -17.69 0.19
N LYS A 55 1.04 -18.83 0.72
CA LYS A 55 -0.24 -18.87 1.43
C LYS A 55 -0.13 -17.99 2.68
N TYR A 56 -1.12 -17.13 2.89
CA TYR A 56 -1.22 -16.32 4.10
C TYR A 56 -1.28 -17.24 5.34
N PRO A 57 -0.54 -16.95 6.42
CA PRO A 57 -0.47 -17.85 7.56
C PRO A 57 -1.82 -17.97 8.28
N GLU A 58 -2.14 -19.19 8.71
CA GLU A 58 -3.32 -19.47 9.55
C GLU A 58 -3.08 -19.06 11.03
N ASN A 59 -1.97 -18.37 11.32
CA ASN A 59 -1.62 -17.91 12.66
C ASN A 59 -2.35 -16.61 13.04
N GLU A 60 -3.47 -16.75 13.73
CA GLU A 60 -4.26 -15.63 14.28
C GLU A 60 -3.49 -14.71 15.25
N ASN A 61 -2.34 -15.15 15.79
CA ASN A 61 -1.65 -14.39 16.83
C ASN A 61 -0.93 -13.15 16.28
N ILE A 62 -0.60 -13.12 15.00
CA ILE A 62 0.17 -12.03 14.38
C ILE A 62 -0.68 -11.06 13.55
N CYS A 63 -1.94 -11.40 13.28
CA CYS A 63 -2.85 -10.52 12.57
C CYS A 63 -3.48 -9.43 13.45
N TYR A 64 -4.12 -8.44 12.83
CA TYR A 64 -4.93 -7.49 13.60
C TYR A 64 -6.06 -8.21 14.34
N ALA A 65 -6.40 -7.68 15.53
CA ALA A 65 -7.32 -8.36 16.44
C ALA A 65 -8.72 -8.54 15.85
N ASP A 66 -9.19 -7.56 15.08
CA ASP A 66 -10.46 -7.60 14.34
C ASP A 66 -10.43 -8.56 13.14
N PHE A 67 -9.24 -8.84 12.58
CA PHE A 67 -9.10 -9.80 11.50
C PHE A 67 -9.14 -11.27 11.95
N ARG A 68 -8.94 -11.54 13.24
CA ARG A 68 -8.95 -12.91 13.80
C ARG A 68 -10.28 -13.63 13.55
N GLU A 69 -11.40 -12.92 13.68
CA GLU A 69 -12.74 -13.49 13.43
C GLU A 69 -12.88 -14.00 12.00
N TYR A 70 -12.21 -13.37 11.04
CA TYR A 70 -12.22 -13.77 9.63
C TYR A 70 -11.26 -14.94 9.32
N LEU A 71 -10.33 -15.27 10.21
CA LEU A 71 -9.43 -16.41 10.03
C LEU A 71 -9.94 -17.69 10.68
N VAL A 72 -10.51 -17.57 11.89
CA VAL A 72 -10.87 -18.73 12.73
C VAL A 72 -12.29 -18.65 13.32
N GLY A 73 -12.97 -17.52 13.16
CA GLY A 73 -14.27 -17.27 13.75
C GLY A 73 -15.45 -17.74 12.88
N LYS A 74 -16.64 -17.24 13.20
CA LYS A 74 -17.90 -17.57 12.51
C LYS A 74 -17.97 -16.95 11.12
N GLU A 75 -17.32 -15.81 10.92
CA GLU A 75 -17.24 -15.14 9.61
C GLU A 75 -15.99 -15.57 8.81
N LYS A 76 -15.47 -16.77 9.08
CA LYS A 76 -14.24 -17.26 8.47
C LYS A 76 -14.28 -17.17 6.94
N ILE A 77 -13.20 -16.66 6.38
CA ILE A 77 -13.00 -16.58 4.94
C ILE A 77 -12.82 -18.01 4.40
N GLU A 78 -13.70 -18.41 3.50
CA GLU A 78 -13.65 -19.75 2.88
C GLU A 78 -12.54 -19.86 1.82
N LYS A 79 -12.22 -18.75 1.17
CA LYS A 79 -11.22 -18.70 0.10
C LYS A 79 -9.82 -18.54 0.67
N GLU A 80 -8.89 -19.33 0.16
CA GLU A 80 -7.49 -19.16 0.52
C GLU A 80 -6.96 -17.80 0.07
N ILE A 81 -6.07 -17.22 0.88
CA ILE A 81 -5.37 -15.99 0.56
C ILE A 81 -3.93 -16.33 0.24
N PHE A 82 -3.44 -15.83 -0.89
CA PHE A 82 -2.03 -15.90 -1.26
C PHE A 82 -1.45 -14.50 -1.41
N VAL A 83 -0.23 -14.30 -0.92
CA VAL A 83 0.43 -13.00 -0.87
C VAL A 83 1.74 -13.09 -1.62
N SER A 84 1.90 -12.21 -2.61
CA SER A 84 3.10 -12.11 -3.44
C SER A 84 4.20 -11.29 -2.76
N ASN A 85 5.46 -11.65 -2.99
CA ASN A 85 6.64 -10.86 -2.58
C ASN A 85 6.72 -9.48 -3.26
N LEU A 86 5.90 -9.22 -4.27
CA LEU A 86 5.76 -7.89 -4.89
C LEU A 86 4.57 -7.10 -4.32
N GLY A 87 3.88 -7.63 -3.31
CA GLY A 87 2.75 -6.99 -2.66
C GLY A 87 1.40 -7.19 -3.36
N ARG A 88 1.28 -8.12 -4.33
CA ARG A 88 -0.02 -8.52 -4.90
C ARG A 88 -0.74 -9.52 -4.00
N ILE A 89 -2.06 -9.41 -3.91
CA ILE A 89 -2.91 -10.29 -3.10
C ILE A 89 -3.78 -11.11 -4.02
N LYS A 90 -3.84 -12.42 -3.79
CA LYS A 90 -4.78 -13.34 -4.42
C LYS A 90 -5.77 -13.84 -3.39
N ILE A 91 -7.06 -13.83 -3.74
CA ILE A 91 -8.13 -14.44 -2.94
C ILE A 91 -8.79 -15.51 -3.80
N GLY A 92 -8.67 -16.77 -3.38
CA GLY A 92 -8.86 -17.91 -4.26
C GLY A 92 -7.87 -17.85 -5.43
N ASN A 93 -8.37 -17.93 -6.66
CA ASN A 93 -7.55 -17.99 -7.87
C ASN A 93 -7.30 -16.62 -8.54
N ASN A 94 -7.75 -15.52 -7.94
CA ASN A 94 -7.74 -14.20 -8.59
C ASN A 94 -6.89 -13.20 -7.82
N VAL A 95 -5.99 -12.51 -8.54
CA VAL A 95 -5.36 -11.29 -8.05
C VAL A 95 -6.45 -10.25 -7.87
N VAL A 96 -6.60 -9.75 -6.65
CA VAL A 96 -7.66 -8.81 -6.31
C VAL A 96 -7.16 -7.38 -6.39
N LYS A 97 -8.09 -6.48 -6.73
CA LYS A 97 -7.83 -5.05 -6.80
C LYS A 97 -7.41 -4.50 -5.43
N GLN A 98 -6.41 -3.64 -5.45
CA GLN A 98 -5.97 -2.87 -4.29
C GLN A 98 -6.44 -1.43 -4.40
N TYR A 99 -6.80 -0.83 -3.28
CA TYR A 99 -7.42 0.47 -3.19
C TYR A 99 -6.58 1.45 -2.40
N HIS A 100 -6.50 2.68 -2.89
CA HIS A 100 -6.04 3.83 -2.14
C HIS A 100 -7.22 4.37 -1.35
N ILE A 101 -7.28 4.01 -0.08
CA ILE A 101 -8.26 4.62 0.83
C ILE A 101 -7.69 5.89 1.42
N ASP A 102 -6.41 5.88 1.76
CA ASP A 102 -5.68 7.00 2.34
C ASP A 102 -4.38 7.21 1.55
N TYR A 103 -3.87 8.43 1.51
CA TYR A 103 -2.65 8.74 0.74
C TYR A 103 -1.48 7.87 1.20
N GLY A 104 -0.87 7.13 0.27
CA GLY A 104 0.23 6.23 0.54
C GLY A 104 -0.15 4.92 1.24
N TYR A 105 -1.44 4.60 1.44
CA TYR A 105 -1.85 3.36 2.08
C TYR A 105 -2.76 2.53 1.17
N LEU A 106 -2.23 1.38 0.73
CA LEU A 106 -2.96 0.40 -0.06
C LEU A 106 -3.74 -0.56 0.84
N LYS A 107 -5.01 -0.80 0.46
CA LYS A 107 -5.90 -1.76 1.13
C LYS A 107 -6.54 -2.72 0.12
N VAL A 108 -6.87 -3.91 0.57
CA VAL A 108 -7.58 -4.93 -0.21
C VAL A 108 -8.91 -5.24 0.48
N ASN A 109 -9.99 -5.37 -0.30
CA ASN A 109 -11.26 -5.87 0.23
C ASN A 109 -11.14 -7.39 0.37
N ILE A 110 -11.15 -7.88 1.62
CA ILE A 110 -11.02 -9.31 1.90
C ILE A 110 -12.37 -10.02 1.81
N ILE A 111 -13.37 -9.51 2.53
CA ILE A 111 -14.72 -10.08 2.63
C ILE A 111 -15.70 -9.01 3.12
N ASN A 112 -16.97 -9.02 2.70
CA ASN A 112 -18.03 -8.15 3.26
C ASN A 112 -17.68 -6.65 3.44
N LYS A 113 -16.87 -6.07 2.52
CA LYS A 113 -16.34 -4.69 2.60
C LYS A 113 -15.34 -4.45 3.74
N TYR A 114 -14.81 -5.50 4.35
CA TYR A 114 -13.68 -5.45 5.25
C TYR A 114 -12.39 -5.21 4.45
N PHE A 115 -11.78 -4.05 4.67
CA PHE A 115 -10.55 -3.64 4.00
C PHE A 115 -9.34 -3.87 4.90
N TYR A 116 -8.37 -4.64 4.42
CA TYR A 116 -7.13 -4.91 5.13
C TYR A 116 -5.94 -4.25 4.48
N ASN A 117 -4.97 -3.81 5.28
CA ASN A 117 -3.77 -3.12 4.78
C ASN A 117 -2.85 -4.09 4.03
N VAL A 118 -2.41 -3.71 2.83
CA VAL A 118 -1.55 -4.54 1.98
C VAL A 118 -0.16 -4.71 2.60
N TYR A 119 0.44 -3.65 3.13
CA TYR A 119 1.74 -3.76 3.82
C TYR A 119 1.68 -4.75 4.99
N ARG A 120 0.54 -4.78 5.68
CA ARG A 120 0.36 -5.63 6.86
C ARG A 120 0.25 -7.10 6.48
N ILE A 121 -0.59 -7.43 5.49
CA ILE A 121 -0.76 -8.82 5.04
C ILE A 121 0.53 -9.38 4.41
N VAL A 122 1.33 -8.52 3.76
CA VAL A 122 2.67 -8.90 3.27
C VAL A 122 3.60 -9.20 4.43
N ALA A 123 3.74 -8.28 5.39
CA ALA A 123 4.64 -8.49 6.53
C ALA A 123 4.26 -9.72 7.37
N GLU A 124 2.97 -9.98 7.58
CA GLU A 124 2.49 -11.17 8.28
C GLU A 124 2.86 -12.47 7.54
N THR A 125 2.94 -12.43 6.20
CA THR A 125 3.26 -13.61 5.38
C THR A 125 4.77 -13.82 5.18
N TRP A 126 5.54 -12.74 5.10
CA TRP A 126 6.92 -12.78 4.62
C TRP A 126 7.95 -12.38 5.65
N CYS A 127 7.61 -11.51 6.60
CA CYS A 127 8.56 -10.99 7.59
C CYS A 127 8.47 -11.82 8.87
N GLU A 128 9.62 -12.14 9.46
CA GLU A 128 9.66 -12.79 10.77
C GLU A 128 9.10 -11.84 11.82
N CYS A 129 8.01 -12.25 12.48
CA CYS A 129 7.43 -11.48 13.57
C CYS A 129 8.30 -11.66 14.82
N PRO A 130 8.77 -10.58 15.47
CA PRO A 130 9.67 -10.69 16.63
C PRO A 130 8.96 -11.22 17.89
N VAL A 131 7.65 -11.44 17.84
CA VAL A 131 6.84 -11.92 18.95
C VAL A 131 5.91 -13.05 18.50
N LYS A 132 5.56 -13.93 19.45
CA LYS A 132 4.61 -15.02 19.20
C LYS A 132 3.18 -14.51 18.97
N ARG A 133 2.81 -13.40 19.60
CA ARG A 133 1.49 -12.77 19.52
C ARG A 133 1.64 -11.25 19.55
N THR A 134 1.16 -10.59 18.50
CA THR A 134 1.18 -9.14 18.41
C THR A 134 0.10 -8.55 19.31
N THR A 135 0.45 -7.48 20.00
CA THR A 135 -0.46 -6.57 20.72
C THR A 135 -0.63 -5.29 19.87
N PRO A 136 -1.52 -4.36 20.28
CA PRO A 136 -1.57 -3.02 19.66
C PRO A 136 -0.25 -2.23 19.73
N ASP A 137 0.73 -2.70 20.49
CA ASP A 137 2.06 -2.09 20.55
C ASP A 137 2.97 -2.44 19.37
N TRP A 138 2.58 -3.41 18.54
CA TRP A 138 3.38 -3.89 17.41
C TRP A 138 2.78 -3.45 16.08
N SER A 139 3.54 -2.63 15.37
CA SER A 139 3.20 -2.09 14.05
C SER A 139 4.18 -2.60 12.99
N VAL A 140 3.79 -2.48 11.72
CA VAL A 140 4.68 -2.69 10.59
C VAL A 140 4.99 -1.32 10.00
N HIS A 141 6.25 -1.07 9.67
CA HIS A 141 6.73 0.17 9.13
C HIS A 141 7.42 -0.06 7.77
N HIS A 142 7.31 0.91 6.88
CA HIS A 142 8.02 0.92 5.59
C HIS A 142 9.41 1.51 5.75
N ILE A 143 10.44 0.74 5.44
CA ILE A 143 11.85 1.12 5.63
C ILE A 143 12.22 2.39 4.86
N ASN A 144 11.69 2.57 3.65
CA ASN A 144 11.88 3.77 2.84
C ASN A 144 10.75 4.81 2.98
N ASN A 145 9.87 4.69 3.99
CA ASN A 145 8.72 5.56 4.21
C ASN A 145 7.78 5.72 2.97
N ASN A 146 7.79 4.74 2.07
CA ASN A 146 6.96 4.70 0.87
C ASN A 146 5.92 3.58 0.95
N GLY A 147 4.68 3.93 1.29
CA GLY A 147 3.62 2.94 1.43
C GLY A 147 3.08 2.32 0.13
N PHE A 148 3.63 2.70 -1.04
CA PHE A 148 3.43 1.97 -2.29
C PHE A 148 4.43 0.84 -2.50
N ASP A 149 5.56 0.87 -1.79
CA ASP A 149 6.56 -0.19 -1.83
C ASP A 149 6.28 -1.22 -0.74
N ASN A 150 5.36 -2.14 -1.01
CA ASN A 150 4.95 -3.18 -0.09
C ASN A 150 5.73 -4.49 -0.26
N ARG A 151 6.97 -4.42 -0.76
CA ARG A 151 7.84 -5.60 -0.84
C ARG A 151 8.37 -5.96 0.55
N PRO A 152 8.54 -7.26 0.88
CA PRO A 152 8.97 -7.68 2.23
C PRO A 152 10.30 -7.09 2.70
N ASP A 153 11.24 -6.87 1.78
CA ASP A 153 12.55 -6.26 2.04
C ASP A 153 12.44 -4.79 2.47
N ASN A 154 11.30 -4.15 2.22
CA ASN A 154 10.99 -2.79 2.65
C ASN A 154 10.09 -2.74 3.91
N LEU A 155 9.79 -3.88 4.55
CA LEU A 155 8.87 -3.93 5.68
C LEU A 155 9.55 -4.45 6.95
N ILE A 156 9.30 -3.77 8.07
CA ILE A 156 9.87 -4.15 9.37
C ILE A 156 8.82 -4.06 10.47
N TRP A 157 8.84 -5.03 11.39
CA TRP A 157 8.07 -4.98 12.62
C TRP A 157 8.74 -4.06 13.63
N VAL A 158 7.98 -3.11 14.18
CA VAL A 158 8.45 -2.15 15.19
C VAL A 158 7.45 -2.05 16.33
N ASN A 159 7.95 -1.80 17.54
CA ASN A 159 7.08 -1.47 18.66
C ASN A 159 6.73 0.04 18.68
N ASN A 160 5.75 0.43 19.49
CA ASN A 160 5.30 1.82 19.61
C ASN A 160 6.42 2.83 19.95
N LYS A 161 7.43 2.43 20.74
CA LYS A 161 8.55 3.30 21.10
C LYS A 161 9.45 3.57 19.88
N GLU A 162 9.80 2.51 19.16
CA GLU A 162 10.55 2.59 17.90
C GLU A 162 9.78 3.41 16.86
N HIS A 163 8.49 3.11 16.65
CA HIS A 163 7.66 3.82 15.69
C HIS A 163 7.56 5.32 16.00
N SER A 164 7.29 5.69 17.26
CA SER A 164 7.22 7.09 17.69
C SER A 164 8.54 7.83 17.46
N TYR A 165 9.66 7.15 17.72
CA TYR A 165 10.98 7.72 17.46
C TYR A 165 11.21 7.98 15.97
N ILE A 166 10.80 7.06 15.10
CA ILE A 166 10.93 7.20 13.64
C ILE A 166 10.06 8.35 13.13
N GLU A 167 8.81 8.44 13.57
CA GLU A 167 7.87 9.47 13.11
C GLU A 167 8.31 10.89 13.46
N LYS A 168 9.02 11.08 14.58
CA LYS A 168 9.49 12.41 15.04
C LYS A 168 10.38 13.11 14.00
N TYR A 169 11.17 12.36 13.23
CA TYR A 169 12.23 12.94 12.39
C TYR A 169 11.94 12.88 10.88
N ASN A 170 10.98 12.09 10.41
CA ASN A 170 10.86 11.71 8.99
C ASN A 170 9.56 12.12 8.30
N LYS A 171 8.71 12.94 8.93
CA LYS A 171 7.40 13.29 8.37
C LYS A 171 7.40 14.68 7.71
N LYS A 172 7.66 14.73 6.40
CA LYS A 172 7.21 15.84 5.56
C LYS A 172 5.73 15.97 5.79
N LYS A 173 5.31 17.19 6.08
CA LYS A 173 3.93 17.43 6.44
C LYS A 173 3.08 17.16 5.21
N MET A 174 1.95 16.48 5.41
CA MET A 174 1.00 16.21 4.32
C MET A 174 0.58 17.49 3.58
N ILE A 175 0.58 18.63 4.27
CA ILE A 175 0.33 19.95 3.67
C ILE A 175 1.37 20.36 2.62
N ASP A 176 2.64 19.97 2.80
CA ASP A 176 3.70 20.28 1.85
C ASP A 176 3.62 19.36 0.63
N ILE A 177 3.29 18.07 0.84
CA ILE A 177 3.00 17.13 -0.25
C ILE A 177 1.79 17.61 -1.06
N LEU A 178 0.71 18.05 -0.40
CA LEU A 178 -0.46 18.61 -1.06
C LEU A 178 -0.11 19.82 -1.94
N LYS A 179 0.72 20.74 -1.41
CA LYS A 179 1.19 21.91 -2.18
C LYS A 179 1.98 21.49 -3.42
N GLU A 180 2.86 20.50 -3.30
CA GLU A 180 3.64 20.01 -4.43
C GLU A 180 2.76 19.38 -5.51
N LYS A 181 1.81 18.52 -5.12
CA LYS A 181 0.87 17.91 -6.07
C LYS A 181 -0.01 18.98 -6.74
N LYS A 182 -0.44 19.98 -5.98
CA LYS A 182 -1.17 21.13 -6.54
C LYS A 182 -0.32 21.93 -7.54
N ASN A 183 0.94 22.22 -7.19
CA ASN A 183 1.85 22.95 -8.07
C ASN A 183 2.17 22.18 -9.35
N PHE A 184 2.32 20.85 -9.26
CA PHE A 184 2.45 19.98 -10.42
C PHE A 184 1.24 20.11 -11.33
N LEU A 185 0.03 20.02 -10.78
CA LEU A 185 -1.23 20.18 -11.52
C LEU A 185 -1.45 21.60 -12.08
N LEU A 186 -0.82 22.63 -11.52
CA LEU A 186 -0.91 23.99 -12.04
C LEU A 186 0.21 24.34 -13.03
N ASN A 187 1.18 23.44 -13.23
CA ASN A 187 2.31 23.69 -14.11
C ASN A 187 1.86 23.78 -15.57
N LYS A 188 2.21 24.88 -16.25
CA LYS A 188 1.88 25.12 -17.67
C LYS A 188 2.44 24.03 -18.61
N GLY A 189 3.53 23.37 -18.21
CA GLY A 189 4.16 22.27 -18.95
C GLY A 189 3.55 20.89 -18.71
N ILE A 190 2.46 20.76 -17.94
CA ILE A 190 1.92 19.45 -17.57
C ILE A 190 1.48 18.58 -18.76
N ASN A 191 1.14 19.20 -19.90
CA ASN A 191 0.68 18.48 -21.09
C ASN A 191 1.78 17.58 -21.72
N ILE A 192 3.04 17.68 -21.28
CA ILE A 192 4.12 16.79 -21.73
C ILE A 192 4.07 15.41 -21.07
N TYR A 193 3.37 15.28 -19.94
CA TYR A 193 3.26 14.03 -19.21
C TYR A 193 2.17 13.15 -19.81
N SER A 194 2.33 11.83 -19.66
CA SER A 194 1.31 10.89 -20.09
C SER A 194 0.01 11.06 -19.29
N GLU A 195 -1.10 10.67 -19.90
CA GLU A 195 -2.41 10.68 -19.26
C GLU A 195 -2.40 9.92 -17.92
N GLN A 196 -1.67 8.80 -17.86
CA GLN A 196 -1.55 8.00 -16.64
C GLN A 196 -0.86 8.77 -15.51
N ILE A 197 0.20 9.53 -15.80
CA ILE A 197 0.89 10.34 -14.78
C ILE A 197 -0.05 11.43 -14.26
N ILE A 198 -0.86 12.02 -15.14
CA ILE A 198 -1.85 13.03 -14.77
C ILE A 198 -2.93 12.40 -13.87
N LYS A 199 -3.49 11.24 -14.26
CA LYS A 199 -4.44 10.49 -13.43
C LYS A 199 -3.86 10.23 -12.04
N ASP A 200 -2.61 9.76 -11.97
CA ASP A 200 -1.93 9.44 -10.71
C ASP A 200 -1.73 10.68 -9.81
N ALA A 201 -1.42 11.84 -10.40
CA ALA A 201 -1.35 13.09 -9.66
C ALA A 201 -2.72 13.57 -9.16
N LEU A 202 -3.79 13.38 -9.93
CA LEU A 202 -5.16 13.70 -9.52
C LEU A 202 -5.62 12.77 -8.38
N GLU A 203 -5.25 11.50 -8.42
CA GLU A 203 -5.49 10.53 -7.34
C GLU A 203 -4.87 11.00 -6.02
N ASP A 204 -3.58 11.33 -6.06
CA ASP A 204 -2.84 11.85 -4.91
C ASP A 204 -3.47 13.13 -4.37
N TYR A 205 -3.76 14.07 -5.27
CA TYR A 205 -4.36 15.36 -4.91
C TYR A 205 -5.71 15.19 -4.21
N TYR A 206 -6.59 14.34 -4.76
CA TYR A 206 -7.90 14.06 -4.17
C TYR A 206 -7.77 13.45 -2.77
N LEU A 207 -6.87 12.50 -2.57
CA LEU A 207 -6.67 11.88 -1.24
C LEU A 207 -6.09 12.89 -0.24
N LEU A 208 -5.11 13.70 -0.67
CA LEU A 208 -4.45 14.71 0.17
C LEU A 208 -5.36 15.91 0.47
N SER A 209 -6.34 16.22 -0.38
CA SER A 209 -7.30 17.33 -0.18
C SER A 209 -8.44 16.98 0.78
N GLY A 210 -8.39 15.80 1.41
CA GLY A 210 -9.46 15.29 2.25
C GLY A 210 -10.65 14.77 1.43
N LYS A 211 -10.36 14.20 0.24
CA LYS A 211 -11.36 13.58 -0.65
C LYS A 211 -12.40 14.57 -1.17
N LYS A 212 -11.98 15.82 -1.40
CA LYS A 212 -12.85 16.90 -1.90
C LYS A 212 -12.67 17.10 -3.41
N VAL A 213 -13.78 17.20 -4.12
CA VAL A 213 -13.84 17.55 -5.54
C VAL A 213 -13.88 19.06 -5.68
N ASP A 214 -12.71 19.70 -5.71
CA ASP A 214 -12.62 21.15 -5.86
C ASP A 214 -12.59 21.60 -7.34
N LYS A 215 -12.52 22.91 -7.56
CA LYS A 215 -12.49 23.50 -8.90
C LYS A 215 -11.33 22.97 -9.76
N LEU A 216 -10.16 22.71 -9.16
CA LEU A 216 -9.00 22.22 -9.89
C LEU A 216 -9.24 20.79 -10.37
N LEU A 217 -9.77 19.92 -9.52
CA LEU A 217 -10.11 18.56 -9.92
C LEU A 217 -11.17 18.57 -11.03
N VAL A 218 -12.22 19.37 -10.90
CA VAL A 218 -13.29 19.52 -11.93
C VAL A 218 -12.73 19.99 -13.27
N GLU A 219 -11.81 20.95 -13.27
CA GLU A 219 -11.16 21.43 -14.51
C GLU A 219 -10.44 20.30 -15.24
N TYR A 220 -9.68 19.49 -14.50
CA TYR A 220 -8.95 18.35 -15.07
C TYR A 220 -9.87 17.24 -15.56
N LEU A 221 -10.90 16.88 -14.78
CA LEU A 221 -11.89 15.89 -15.20
C LEU A 221 -12.55 16.29 -16.52
N LYS A 222 -12.92 17.57 -16.68
CA LYS A 222 -13.48 18.08 -17.94
C LYS A 222 -12.46 18.14 -19.07
N LYS A 223 -11.26 18.68 -18.80
CA LYS A 223 -10.20 18.86 -19.81
C LYS A 223 -9.81 17.54 -20.48
N TYR A 224 -9.75 16.45 -19.72
CA TYR A 224 -9.36 15.13 -20.21
C TYR A 224 -10.54 14.17 -20.40
N ASN A 225 -11.77 14.62 -20.18
CA ASN A 225 -12.98 13.80 -20.24
C ASN A 225 -12.90 12.54 -19.34
N PHE A 226 -12.31 12.68 -18.16
CA PHE A 226 -12.21 11.59 -17.19
C PHE A 226 -13.50 11.42 -16.40
N ASN A 227 -13.81 10.18 -16.06
CA ASN A 227 -14.94 9.79 -15.23
C ASN A 227 -14.49 8.85 -14.09
N ARG A 228 -15.44 8.29 -13.35
CA ARG A 228 -15.17 7.42 -12.20
C ARG A 228 -14.36 6.17 -12.52
N GLU A 229 -14.60 5.58 -13.69
CA GLU A 229 -13.96 4.33 -14.10
C GLU A 229 -12.49 4.52 -14.43
N ASP A 230 -12.05 5.76 -14.71
CA ASP A 230 -10.64 6.10 -14.94
C ASP A 230 -9.77 6.00 -13.68
N PHE A 231 -10.39 5.91 -12.51
CA PHE A 231 -9.70 5.86 -11.22
C PHE A 231 -10.14 4.64 -10.40
N PRO A 232 -9.94 3.43 -10.95
CA PRO A 232 -10.54 2.21 -10.43
C PRO A 232 -10.01 1.84 -9.05
N ASN A 233 -8.83 2.34 -8.67
CA ASN A 233 -8.14 2.05 -7.41
C ASN A 233 -8.47 3.04 -6.29
N ILE A 234 -9.24 4.10 -6.50
CA ILE A 234 -9.71 4.95 -5.38
C ILE A 234 -11.06 4.47 -4.91
N ILE A 235 -11.32 4.49 -3.60
CA ILE A 235 -12.69 4.45 -3.08
C ILE A 235 -13.19 5.88 -2.98
N ILE A 236 -14.11 6.22 -3.87
CA ILE A 236 -14.59 7.59 -4.02
C ILE A 236 -15.90 7.74 -3.30
N ASN A 237 -16.01 8.82 -2.52
CA ASN A 237 -17.26 9.20 -1.91
C ASN A 237 -18.23 9.60 -3.03
N THR A 238 -19.53 9.48 -2.81
CA THR A 238 -20.63 9.62 -3.77
C THR A 238 -20.70 10.95 -4.57
N GLU A 239 -19.72 11.84 -4.43
CA GLU A 239 -19.61 13.16 -5.08
C GLU A 239 -18.95 13.15 -6.47
N TRP A 240 -18.29 12.07 -6.91
CA TRP A 240 -17.95 11.91 -8.33
C TRP A 240 -19.19 11.46 -9.12
N LYS A 241 -20.14 12.38 -9.27
CA LYS A 241 -21.17 12.21 -10.30
C LYS A 241 -20.51 12.56 -11.63
N SER A 242 -20.38 11.54 -12.47
CA SER A 242 -20.22 11.65 -13.92
C SER A 242 -21.08 12.81 -14.42
N SER A 243 -20.43 13.90 -14.83
CA SER A 243 -21.06 14.90 -15.69
C SER A 243 -21.48 14.26 -16.99
#